data_AF-R5ELW3-F1
#
_entry.id   AF-R5ELW3-F1
#
_cell.length_a   1.000
_cell.length_b   1.000
_cell.length_c   1.000
_cell.angle_alpha   90.00
_cell.angle_beta   90.00
_cell.angle_gamma   90.00
#
_symmetry.space_group_name_H-M   'P 1'
#
loop_
_entity.id
_entity.type
_entity.pdbx_description
1 polymer ?
#
loop_
_entity_poly.entity_id
_entity_poly.type
_entity_poly.pdbx_seq_one_letter_code
_entity_poly.pdbx_strand_id
1 'polypeptide(L)'
;MMGEIMLTTGSGFEGYEVVEYLGFVNGQIALSSNFFKDLSSNLAEWTMQESTTVTNKLESASENAVENLTQVAKKKGANAVIGVELNYTGFSNNTIGTVASGTAVKIRKKEPIHKITASKIFVSNYYNMLMPRPVEVTLAGEDNIVKISPLFYNYNQDEIKAVRCDIELTNYYEEKLLLQGIDFVFEKNNVTKLRADFVECKLPMKDIPLIKDVKVYVKKYVTAKGVFAPDADPVDVTLSKRSLEGLKDKRGKDAVERYKSDGTTWLCNCGYINAAGDEECAICGRKEEDLRVNVGFNYEEMCDRMKSCEDVAAMKDILMEYIKKGSIDAKYRMELLEIMESGLQYEKTRGDMRGTVLDKVLKVFEN
;
A
#
# COMPACT_ATOMS: atom_id res chain seq x y z
N MET A 1 26.47 21.74 -23.07
CA MET A 1 26.40 22.94 -22.20
C MET A 1 26.38 22.47 -20.76
N MET A 2 27.41 22.79 -19.97
CA MET A 2 27.39 22.54 -18.53
C MET A 2 26.39 23.51 -17.90
N GLY A 3 25.41 22.99 -17.16
CA GLY A 3 24.41 23.79 -16.47
C GLY A 3 25.03 24.81 -15.50
N GLU A 4 24.23 25.81 -15.14
CA GLU A 4 24.56 26.80 -14.12
C GLU A 4 24.82 26.09 -12.77
N ILE A 5 25.87 26.48 -12.05
CA ILE A 5 26.17 25.91 -10.71
C ILE A 5 25.29 26.62 -9.69
N MET A 6 24.69 25.89 -8.75
CA MET A 6 23.87 26.51 -7.71
C MET A 6 24.74 27.01 -6.55
N LEU A 7 24.53 28.23 -6.07
CA LEU A 7 25.26 28.82 -4.95
C LEU A 7 24.30 29.20 -3.83
N THR A 8 24.70 28.97 -2.57
CA THR A 8 23.93 29.42 -1.40
C THR A 8 24.87 29.74 -0.24
N THR A 9 24.52 30.76 0.54
CA THR A 9 25.17 31.05 1.84
C THR A 9 24.71 30.07 2.92
N GLY A 10 23.59 29.37 2.72
CA GLY A 10 23.07 28.33 3.62
C GLY A 10 23.80 26.98 3.50
N SER A 11 23.37 26.00 4.29
CA SER A 11 23.97 24.65 4.32
C SER A 11 23.42 23.68 3.26
N GLY A 12 22.50 24.12 2.39
CA GLY A 12 21.86 23.27 1.39
C GLY A 12 20.77 23.99 0.60
N PHE A 13 20.09 23.24 -0.27
CA PHE A 13 18.97 23.72 -1.10
C PHE A 13 17.72 22.89 -0.78
N GLU A 14 16.59 23.55 -0.52
CA GLU A 14 15.32 22.88 -0.26
C GLU A 14 14.88 22.05 -1.47
N GLY A 15 14.38 20.84 -1.21
CA GLY A 15 14.04 19.89 -2.29
C GLY A 15 15.25 19.21 -2.95
N TYR A 16 16.47 19.45 -2.48
CA TYR A 16 17.68 18.75 -2.92
C TYR A 16 18.34 18.01 -1.75
N GLU A 17 19.15 17.01 -2.07
CA GLU A 17 20.04 16.33 -1.13
C GLU A 17 21.49 16.38 -1.63
N VAL A 18 22.45 16.51 -0.70
CA VAL A 18 23.88 16.39 -1.00
C VAL A 18 24.22 14.91 -1.14
N VAL A 19 24.67 14.51 -2.32
CA VAL A 19 25.08 13.12 -2.61
C VAL A 19 26.60 12.92 -2.52
N GLU A 20 27.38 14.00 -2.60
CA GLU A 20 28.84 13.94 -2.52
C GLU A 20 29.41 15.30 -2.06
N TYR A 21 30.38 15.27 -1.13
CA TYR A 21 31.16 16.45 -0.74
C TYR A 21 32.51 16.44 -1.45
N LEU A 22 32.79 17.47 -2.26
CA LEU A 22 34.02 17.61 -3.07
C LEU A 22 35.05 18.54 -2.39
N GLY A 23 34.77 18.92 -1.14
CA GLY A 23 35.63 19.69 -0.28
C GLY A 23 35.62 21.19 -0.54
N PHE A 24 36.51 21.88 0.16
CA PHE A 24 36.62 23.34 0.15
C PHE A 24 37.02 23.89 -1.23
N VAL A 25 36.47 25.04 -1.60
CA VAL A 25 36.80 25.81 -2.79
C VAL A 25 36.87 27.29 -2.48
N ASN A 26 37.71 28.03 -3.22
CA ASN A 26 37.82 29.48 -3.10
C ASN A 26 38.04 30.13 -4.49
N GLY A 27 37.72 31.42 -4.57
CA GLY A 27 38.04 32.30 -5.68
C GLY A 27 38.47 33.66 -5.14
N GLN A 28 39.54 34.23 -5.70
CA GLN A 28 40.08 35.52 -5.25
C GLN A 28 40.22 36.50 -6.41
N ILE A 29 40.08 37.79 -6.09
CA ILE A 29 40.42 38.93 -6.94
C ILE A 29 41.15 39.96 -6.07
N ALA A 30 42.15 40.64 -6.64
CA ALA A 30 42.84 41.74 -5.98
C ALA A 30 42.76 43.02 -6.81
N LEU A 31 42.43 44.14 -6.16
CA LEU A 31 42.39 45.48 -6.73
C LEU A 31 43.60 46.29 -6.25
N SER A 32 44.50 46.72 -7.14
CA SER A 32 45.81 47.31 -6.79
C SER A 32 45.81 48.83 -6.59
N SER A 33 46.85 49.38 -5.95
CA SER A 33 46.97 50.80 -5.56
C SER A 33 46.91 51.85 -6.66
N ASN A 34 47.32 51.54 -7.90
CA ASN A 34 47.21 52.47 -9.04
C ASN A 34 45.76 52.87 -9.32
N PHE A 35 44.81 52.07 -8.86
CA PHE A 35 43.38 52.31 -8.99
C PHE A 35 42.83 53.29 -7.95
N PHE A 36 43.32 53.23 -6.72
CA PHE A 36 42.88 54.13 -5.65
C PHE A 36 43.51 55.51 -5.79
N LYS A 37 44.64 55.61 -6.51
CA LYS A 37 45.32 56.88 -6.83
C LYS A 37 44.45 57.84 -7.65
N ASP A 38 43.70 57.35 -8.63
CA ASP A 38 42.82 58.19 -9.46
C ASP A 38 41.57 58.68 -8.69
N LEU A 39 41.27 58.05 -7.55
CA LEU A 39 40.16 58.39 -6.65
C LEU A 39 40.58 59.25 -5.44
N SER A 40 41.90 59.42 -5.21
CA SER A 40 42.44 60.02 -3.98
C SER A 40 43.14 61.36 -4.19
N SER A 41 42.94 62.04 -5.33
CA SER A 41 43.63 63.31 -5.62
C SER A 41 43.08 64.53 -4.86
N ASN A 42 42.02 64.38 -4.05
CA ASN A 42 41.58 65.38 -3.07
C ASN A 42 40.99 64.72 -1.81
N LEU A 43 41.82 64.48 -0.80
CA LEU A 43 41.42 63.92 0.51
C LEU A 43 40.45 64.79 1.34
N ALA A 44 39.97 65.92 0.81
CA ALA A 44 39.16 66.89 1.56
C ALA A 44 37.65 66.84 1.28
N GLU A 45 37.19 66.31 0.14
CA GLU A 45 35.75 66.29 -0.22
C GLU A 45 35.41 65.01 -0.98
N TRP A 46 35.06 63.93 -0.25
CA TRP A 46 34.61 62.70 -0.89
C TRP A 46 33.23 62.93 -1.53
N THR A 47 33.17 62.94 -2.86
CA THR A 47 31.92 63.21 -3.59
C THR A 47 31.11 61.94 -3.82
N MET A 48 29.78 62.07 -3.92
CA MET A 48 28.86 60.93 -4.15
C MET A 48 29.13 60.17 -5.47
N GLN A 49 29.82 60.81 -6.43
CA GLN A 49 30.20 60.21 -7.70
C GLN A 49 31.43 59.28 -7.57
N GLU A 50 32.39 59.64 -6.71
CA GLU A 50 33.57 58.83 -6.40
C GLU A 50 33.18 57.58 -5.61
N SER A 51 32.26 57.72 -4.64
CA SER A 51 31.74 56.57 -3.88
C SER A 51 31.02 55.57 -4.79
N THR A 52 30.21 56.03 -5.76
CA THR A 52 29.57 55.18 -6.76
C THR A 52 30.60 54.41 -7.60
N THR A 53 31.69 55.07 -8.00
CA THR A 53 32.75 54.45 -8.78
C THR A 53 33.51 53.38 -7.99
N VAL A 54 33.77 53.59 -6.69
CA VAL A 54 34.39 52.58 -5.83
C VAL A 54 33.45 51.39 -5.62
N THR A 55 32.19 51.65 -5.29
CA THR A 55 31.18 50.61 -5.06
C THR A 55 31.01 49.71 -6.29
N ASN A 56 30.84 50.28 -7.49
CA ASN A 56 30.68 49.49 -8.73
C ASN A 56 31.85 48.54 -8.96
N LYS A 57 33.06 48.95 -8.58
CA LYS A 57 34.25 48.12 -8.81
C LYS A 57 34.47 47.07 -7.72
N LEU A 58 34.04 47.33 -6.48
CA LEU A 58 33.96 46.29 -5.44
C LEU A 58 32.90 45.25 -5.79
N GLU A 59 31.78 45.68 -6.36
CA GLU A 59 30.76 44.80 -6.92
C GLU A 59 31.33 43.93 -8.04
N SER A 60 32.01 44.54 -9.04
CA SER A 60 32.71 43.77 -10.07
C SER A 60 33.76 42.81 -9.49
N ALA A 61 34.52 43.20 -8.47
CA ALA A 61 35.47 42.30 -7.82
C ALA A 61 34.79 41.11 -7.12
N SER A 62 33.61 41.34 -6.55
CA SER A 62 32.79 40.29 -5.94
C SER A 62 32.26 39.31 -6.96
N GLU A 63 31.71 39.81 -8.06
CA GLU A 63 31.22 39.00 -9.18
C GLU A 63 32.34 38.10 -9.73
N ASN A 64 33.51 38.69 -9.99
CA ASN A 64 34.67 37.96 -10.48
C ASN A 64 35.20 36.93 -9.46
N ALA A 65 35.18 37.23 -8.16
CA ALA A 65 35.57 36.27 -7.12
C ALA A 65 34.61 35.07 -7.05
N VAL A 66 33.30 35.32 -7.16
CA VAL A 66 32.25 34.29 -7.21
C VAL A 66 32.34 33.47 -8.51
N GLU A 67 32.69 34.09 -9.63
CA GLU A 67 32.93 33.39 -10.89
C GLU A 67 34.15 32.48 -10.78
N ASN A 68 35.27 32.96 -10.22
CA ASN A 68 36.45 32.13 -9.96
C ASN A 68 36.13 30.94 -9.04
N LEU A 69 35.39 31.16 -7.95
CA LEU A 69 34.91 30.10 -7.06
C LEU A 69 34.11 29.05 -7.83
N THR A 70 33.18 29.49 -8.68
CA THR A 70 32.35 28.66 -9.54
C THR A 70 33.18 27.81 -10.50
N GLN A 71 34.19 28.39 -11.14
CA GLN A 71 35.07 27.67 -12.05
C GLN A 71 35.88 26.59 -11.32
N VAL A 72 36.40 26.89 -10.13
CA VAL A 72 37.12 25.91 -9.29
C VAL A 72 36.19 24.77 -8.87
N ALA A 73 34.96 25.07 -8.45
CA ALA A 73 33.97 24.06 -8.10
C ALA A 73 33.59 23.17 -9.30
N LYS A 74 33.38 23.77 -10.48
CA LYS A 74 33.10 23.03 -11.73
C LYS A 74 34.26 22.11 -12.11
N LYS A 75 35.52 22.55 -11.96
CA LYS A 75 36.71 21.71 -12.21
C LYS A 75 36.79 20.49 -11.28
N LYS A 76 36.24 20.59 -10.07
CA LYS A 76 36.09 19.46 -9.13
C LYS A 76 34.89 18.55 -9.45
N GLY A 77 34.10 18.86 -10.47
CA GLY A 77 32.90 18.09 -10.83
C GLY A 77 31.68 18.41 -9.97
N ALA A 78 31.67 19.55 -9.28
CA ALA A 78 30.55 20.01 -8.48
C ALA A 78 29.43 20.57 -9.35
N ASN A 79 28.18 20.41 -8.89
CA ASN A 79 27.02 21.09 -9.47
C ASN A 79 26.38 22.09 -8.49
N ALA A 80 26.91 22.21 -7.27
CA ALA A 80 26.57 23.29 -6.34
C ALA A 80 27.72 23.63 -5.37
N VAL A 81 27.64 24.82 -4.76
CA VAL A 81 28.48 25.25 -3.64
C VAL A 81 27.57 25.73 -2.50
N ILE A 82 27.77 25.18 -1.30
CA ILE A 82 27.06 25.55 -0.08
C ILE A 82 27.98 26.28 0.90
N GLY A 83 27.39 27.03 1.84
CA GLY A 83 28.14 27.82 2.81
C GLY A 83 29.04 28.85 2.15
N VAL A 84 28.53 29.53 1.11
CA VAL A 84 29.29 30.56 0.40
C VAL A 84 29.45 31.77 1.30
N GLU A 85 30.69 32.24 1.45
CA GLU A 85 31.05 33.46 2.16
C GLU A 85 31.86 34.36 1.23
N LEU A 86 31.62 35.67 1.32
CA LEU A 86 32.37 36.69 0.59
C LEU A 86 33.04 37.62 1.60
N ASN A 87 34.37 37.70 1.54
CA ASN A 87 35.18 38.47 2.47
C ASN A 87 36.04 39.49 1.72
N TYR A 88 36.13 40.71 2.24
CA TYR A 88 37.08 41.71 1.79
C TYR A 88 38.25 41.80 2.77
N THR A 89 39.47 41.85 2.26
CA THR A 89 40.68 41.97 3.08
C THR A 89 41.63 43.01 2.50
N GLY A 90 42.20 43.85 3.37
CA GLY A 90 43.24 44.79 2.99
C GLY A 90 44.60 44.11 2.97
N PHE A 91 45.36 44.31 1.90
CA PHE A 91 46.77 43.93 1.80
C PHE A 91 47.67 45.16 1.91
N SER A 92 48.97 44.92 2.12
CA SER A 92 49.97 45.99 2.03
C SER A 92 49.96 46.65 0.65
N ASN A 93 50.37 47.92 0.58
CA ASN A 93 50.40 48.71 -0.67
C ASN A 93 49.01 49.00 -1.26
N ASN A 94 48.06 49.51 -0.47
CA ASN A 94 46.73 49.97 -0.90
C ASN A 94 46.02 48.99 -1.86
N THR A 95 46.06 47.70 -1.55
CA THR A 95 45.41 46.66 -2.36
C THR A 95 44.27 46.05 -1.55
N ILE A 96 43.09 45.89 -2.17
CA ILE A 96 41.95 45.21 -1.56
C ILE A 96 41.76 43.86 -2.24
N GLY A 97 41.80 42.79 -1.46
CA GLY A 97 41.41 41.45 -1.88
C GLY A 97 39.94 41.19 -1.63
N THR A 98 39.28 40.55 -2.58
CA THR A 98 37.95 39.95 -2.40
C THR A 98 38.11 38.44 -2.51
N VAL A 99 37.66 37.70 -1.50
CA VAL A 99 37.76 36.24 -1.40
C VAL A 99 36.35 35.67 -1.26
N ALA A 100 35.94 34.88 -2.23
CA ALA A 100 34.77 34.02 -2.13
C ALA A 100 35.22 32.61 -1.72
N SER A 101 34.55 31.99 -0.75
CA SER A 101 34.85 30.64 -0.28
C SER A 101 33.59 29.83 -0.01
N GLY A 102 33.68 28.51 -0.08
CA GLY A 102 32.57 27.61 0.25
C GLY A 102 32.93 26.14 0.12
N THR A 103 31.93 25.26 0.19
CA THR A 103 32.10 23.81 0.03
C THR A 103 31.47 23.34 -1.27
N ALA A 104 32.28 22.79 -2.17
CA ALA A 104 31.81 22.20 -3.42
C ALA A 104 31.12 20.86 -3.15
N VAL A 105 29.94 20.66 -3.72
CA VAL A 105 29.11 19.47 -3.52
C VAL A 105 28.49 19.00 -4.83
N LYS A 106 28.11 17.72 -4.89
CA LYS A 106 27.09 17.25 -5.81
C LYS A 106 25.76 17.17 -5.08
N ILE A 107 24.75 17.80 -5.65
CA ILE A 107 23.36 17.71 -5.19
C ILE A 107 22.50 16.99 -6.22
N ARG A 108 21.45 16.33 -5.74
CA ARG A 108 20.40 15.72 -6.55
C ARG A 108 19.04 16.24 -6.07
N LYS A 109 18.12 16.51 -7.00
CA LYS A 109 16.75 16.85 -6.65
C LYS A 109 16.12 15.64 -5.96
N LYS A 110 15.56 15.83 -4.78
CA LYS A 110 14.79 14.80 -4.08
C LYS A 110 13.59 14.48 -4.96
N GLU A 111 13.47 13.23 -5.39
CA GLU A 111 12.21 12.80 -5.99
C GLU A 111 11.15 12.77 -4.89
N PRO A 112 9.97 13.40 -5.09
CA PRO A 112 8.90 13.26 -4.13
C PRO A 112 8.52 11.79 -4.10
N ILE A 113 8.78 11.12 -2.97
CA ILE A 113 8.34 9.74 -2.77
C ILE A 113 6.82 9.77 -2.69
N HIS A 114 6.14 9.61 -3.82
CA HIS A 114 4.71 9.35 -3.86
C HIS A 114 4.55 7.91 -3.37
N LYS A 115 4.49 7.73 -2.05
CA LYS A 115 4.14 6.44 -1.47
C LYS A 115 2.68 6.20 -1.80
N ILE A 116 2.40 5.55 -2.92
CA ILE A 116 1.06 5.02 -3.17
C ILE A 116 0.97 3.73 -2.37
N THR A 117 0.14 3.72 -1.32
CA THR A 117 -0.11 2.51 -0.52
C THR A 117 -1.54 2.06 -0.79
N ALA A 118 -1.72 0.84 -1.30
CA ALA A 118 -3.05 0.31 -1.57
C ALA A 118 -3.21 -1.10 -1.00
N SER A 119 -4.39 -1.38 -0.46
CA SER A 119 -4.78 -2.72 0.00
C SER A 119 -6.18 -3.04 -0.51
N LYS A 120 -6.38 -4.29 -0.95
CA LYS A 120 -7.68 -4.83 -1.32
C LYS A 120 -8.01 -5.95 -0.36
N ILE A 121 -9.17 -5.85 0.29
CA ILE A 121 -9.56 -6.77 1.35
C ILE A 121 -10.97 -7.25 1.05
N PHE A 122 -11.18 -8.56 1.11
CA PHE A 122 -12.52 -9.13 0.97
C PHE A 122 -13.36 -8.85 2.20
N VAL A 123 -14.65 -8.60 1.97
CA VAL A 123 -15.61 -8.32 3.05
C VAL A 123 -15.98 -9.63 3.75
N SER A 124 -15.91 -9.64 5.08
CA SER A 124 -16.10 -10.81 5.94
C SER A 124 -17.47 -10.91 6.61
N ASN A 125 -18.42 -10.08 6.19
CA ASN A 125 -19.83 -10.22 6.52
C ASN A 125 -20.68 -10.08 5.24
N TYR A 126 -21.91 -10.59 5.26
CA TYR A 126 -22.76 -10.57 4.08
C TYR A 126 -24.25 -10.57 4.36
N TYR A 127 -25.01 -10.06 3.41
CA TYR A 127 -26.46 -10.12 3.40
C TYR A 127 -26.93 -11.29 2.54
N ASN A 128 -27.89 -12.06 3.05
CA ASN A 128 -28.52 -13.20 2.38
C ASN A 128 -29.85 -12.80 1.69
N MET A 129 -29.93 -11.58 1.18
CA MET A 129 -31.12 -11.00 0.52
C MET A 129 -30.72 -10.29 -0.79
N LEU A 130 -31.70 -10.05 -1.67
CA LEU A 130 -31.47 -9.35 -2.93
C LEU A 130 -31.29 -7.85 -2.69
N MET A 131 -30.03 -7.43 -2.57
CA MET A 131 -29.62 -6.05 -2.41
C MET A 131 -28.19 -5.82 -2.93
N PRO A 132 -27.73 -4.56 -3.08
CA PRO A 132 -26.32 -4.27 -3.36
C PRO A 132 -25.44 -4.81 -2.24
N ARG A 133 -24.72 -5.90 -2.52
CA ARG A 133 -23.98 -6.64 -1.50
C ARG A 133 -22.49 -6.28 -1.54
N PRO A 134 -21.91 -5.71 -0.48
CA PRO A 134 -20.47 -5.45 -0.45
C PRO A 134 -19.68 -6.78 -0.48
N VAL A 135 -18.63 -6.84 -1.30
CA VAL A 135 -17.82 -8.07 -1.47
C VAL A 135 -16.31 -7.83 -1.31
N GLU A 136 -15.85 -6.61 -1.54
CA GLU A 136 -14.44 -6.21 -1.44
C GLU A 136 -14.36 -4.72 -1.09
N VAL A 137 -13.31 -4.31 -0.38
CA VAL A 137 -12.97 -2.92 -0.11
C VAL A 137 -11.56 -2.65 -0.58
N THR A 138 -11.38 -1.55 -1.32
CA THR A 138 -10.06 -1.02 -1.69
C THR A 138 -9.75 0.19 -0.81
N LEU A 139 -8.64 0.14 -0.09
CA LEU A 139 -8.03 1.28 0.61
C LEU A 139 -6.87 1.79 -0.25
N ALA A 140 -6.78 3.09 -0.48
CA ALA A 140 -5.70 3.72 -1.24
C ALA A 140 -5.24 5.00 -0.53
N GLY A 141 -3.93 5.11 -0.29
CA GLY A 141 -3.29 6.26 0.34
C GLY A 141 -2.37 6.98 -0.64
N GLU A 142 -2.55 8.29 -0.77
CA GLU A 142 -1.76 9.21 -1.59
C GLU A 142 -1.69 10.56 -0.86
N ASP A 143 -0.52 11.19 -0.77
CA ASP A 143 -0.30 12.50 -0.13
C ASP A 143 -0.91 12.64 1.29
N ASN A 144 -0.76 11.61 2.13
CA ASN A 144 -1.35 11.50 3.47
C ASN A 144 -2.89 11.48 3.52
N ILE A 145 -3.57 11.44 2.37
CA ILE A 145 -5.01 11.26 2.27
C ILE A 145 -5.28 9.78 2.01
N VAL A 146 -6.17 9.18 2.80
CA VAL A 146 -6.63 7.82 2.57
C VAL A 146 -8.04 7.83 2.04
N LYS A 147 -8.25 7.09 0.96
CA LYS A 147 -9.53 6.92 0.30
C LYS A 147 -9.96 5.45 0.36
N ILE A 148 -11.26 5.24 0.40
CA ILE A 148 -11.90 3.94 0.48
C ILE A 148 -12.91 3.78 -0.67
N SER A 149 -12.93 2.60 -1.28
CA SER A 149 -13.83 2.25 -2.39
C SER A 149 -14.31 0.80 -2.24
N PRO A 150 -15.55 0.57 -1.77
CA PRO A 150 -16.17 -0.75 -1.79
C PRO A 150 -16.59 -1.17 -3.20
N LEU A 151 -16.53 -2.47 -3.44
CA LEU A 151 -17.12 -3.16 -4.59
C LEU A 151 -18.37 -3.89 -4.11
N PHE A 152 -19.49 -3.66 -4.78
CA PHE A 152 -20.75 -4.34 -4.53
C PHE A 152 -21.11 -5.30 -5.65
N TYR A 153 -21.76 -6.40 -5.29
CA TYR A 153 -22.47 -7.28 -6.19
C TYR A 153 -23.92 -6.82 -6.30
N ASN A 154 -24.39 -6.60 -7.53
CA ASN A 154 -25.74 -6.15 -7.84
C ASN A 154 -26.47 -7.28 -8.59
N TYR A 155 -27.06 -8.20 -7.81
CA TYR A 155 -27.69 -9.41 -8.33
C TYR A 155 -28.80 -9.12 -9.34
N ASN A 156 -29.61 -8.09 -9.08
CA ASN A 156 -30.73 -7.70 -9.94
C ASN A 156 -30.33 -6.80 -11.10
N GLN A 157 -29.07 -6.35 -11.17
CA GLN A 157 -28.63 -5.28 -12.07
C GLN A 157 -29.53 -4.03 -11.99
N ASP A 158 -30.04 -3.73 -10.79
CA ASP A 158 -30.85 -2.54 -10.52
C ASP A 158 -30.02 -1.26 -10.71
N GLU A 159 -30.70 -0.14 -10.96
CA GLU A 159 -30.08 1.18 -10.99
C GLU A 159 -29.88 1.69 -9.56
N ILE A 160 -28.67 1.50 -9.02
CA ILE A 160 -28.29 1.87 -7.66
C ILE A 160 -27.64 3.25 -7.65
N LYS A 161 -28.36 4.29 -7.23
CA LYS A 161 -27.87 5.67 -7.28
C LYS A 161 -26.84 5.97 -6.19
N ALA A 162 -27.06 5.44 -4.99
CA ALA A 162 -26.16 5.63 -3.85
C ALA A 162 -26.35 4.51 -2.81
N VAL A 163 -25.31 4.25 -2.02
CA VAL A 163 -25.34 3.34 -0.87
C VAL A 163 -24.67 4.02 0.33
N ARG A 164 -25.35 4.03 1.48
CA ARG A 164 -24.80 4.46 2.76
C ARG A 164 -24.34 3.25 3.56
N CYS A 165 -23.10 3.24 4.02
CA CYS A 165 -22.53 2.16 4.81
C CYS A 165 -21.83 2.65 6.08
N ASP A 166 -21.82 1.79 7.10
CA ASP A 166 -20.77 1.80 8.11
C ASP A 166 -19.71 0.74 7.72
N ILE A 167 -18.43 1.05 7.92
CA ILE A 167 -17.31 0.15 7.60
C ILE A 167 -16.48 -0.06 8.87
N GLU A 168 -16.38 -1.30 9.32
CA GLU A 168 -15.51 -1.71 10.42
C GLU A 168 -14.23 -2.31 9.83
N LEU A 169 -13.10 -1.69 10.15
CA LEU A 169 -11.77 -2.16 9.78
C LEU A 169 -11.11 -2.79 11.01
N THR A 170 -10.55 -3.99 10.86
CA THR A 170 -9.81 -4.67 11.94
C THR A 170 -8.36 -4.86 11.54
N ASN A 171 -7.41 -4.46 12.40
CA ASN A 171 -5.98 -4.63 12.16
C ASN A 171 -5.44 -5.97 12.69
N TYR A 172 -4.17 -6.29 12.41
CA TYR A 172 -3.50 -7.51 12.91
C TYR A 172 -3.40 -7.61 14.44
N TYR A 173 -3.64 -6.52 15.17
CA TYR A 173 -3.67 -6.47 16.63
C TYR A 173 -5.09 -6.60 17.21
N GLU A 174 -6.08 -6.95 16.38
CA GLU A 174 -7.50 -7.04 16.73
C GLU A 174 -8.17 -5.70 17.12
N GLU A 175 -7.50 -4.58 16.85
CA GLU A 175 -8.08 -3.27 17.10
C GLU A 175 -9.04 -2.91 15.96
N LYS A 176 -10.19 -2.34 16.35
CA LYS A 176 -11.28 -2.00 15.45
C LYS A 176 -11.41 -0.50 15.24
N LEU A 177 -11.53 -0.09 13.98
CA LEU A 177 -11.87 1.26 13.57
C LEU A 177 -13.22 1.24 12.84
N LEU A 178 -14.21 1.96 13.38
CA LEU A 178 -15.52 2.09 12.77
C LEU A 178 -15.65 3.43 12.04
N LEU A 179 -15.87 3.37 10.74
CA LEU A 179 -16.17 4.51 9.88
C LEU A 179 -17.67 4.55 9.62
N GLN A 180 -18.38 5.56 10.14
CA GLN A 180 -19.84 5.59 10.13
C GLN A 180 -20.41 6.50 9.04
N GLY A 181 -21.54 6.09 8.46
CA GLY A 181 -22.37 6.93 7.60
C GLY A 181 -21.69 7.38 6.30
N ILE A 182 -20.81 6.56 5.73
CA ILE A 182 -20.14 6.89 4.47
C ILE A 182 -21.11 6.65 3.32
N ASP A 183 -21.31 7.69 2.50
CA ASP A 183 -22.11 7.63 1.28
C ASP A 183 -21.22 7.33 0.07
N PHE A 184 -21.62 6.32 -0.71
CA PHE A 184 -20.95 5.88 -1.92
C PHE A 184 -21.86 6.06 -3.12
N VAL A 185 -21.28 6.55 -4.22
CA VAL A 185 -21.88 6.68 -5.55
C VAL A 185 -21.09 5.87 -6.57
N PHE A 186 -21.64 5.69 -7.77
CA PHE A 186 -21.08 4.80 -8.78
C PHE A 186 -21.04 5.49 -10.14
N GLU A 187 -19.88 5.43 -10.81
CA GLU A 187 -19.75 5.88 -12.20
C GLU A 187 -20.57 5.01 -13.17
N LYS A 188 -20.57 3.69 -12.94
CA LYS A 188 -21.31 2.71 -13.75
C LYS A 188 -22.43 2.08 -12.96
N ASN A 189 -23.57 1.94 -13.61
CA ASN A 189 -24.78 1.37 -13.02
C ASN A 189 -25.36 0.23 -13.87
N ASN A 190 -26.39 -0.45 -13.37
CA ASN A 190 -27.05 -1.57 -14.06
C ASN A 190 -26.07 -2.67 -14.51
N VAL A 191 -25.03 -2.89 -13.72
CA VAL A 191 -24.00 -3.91 -13.95
C VAL A 191 -23.87 -4.79 -12.73
N THR A 192 -23.50 -6.05 -12.93
CA THR A 192 -23.36 -7.04 -11.85
C THR A 192 -22.36 -6.62 -10.76
N LYS A 193 -21.33 -5.84 -11.10
CA LYS A 193 -20.29 -5.39 -10.17
C LYS A 193 -20.25 -3.87 -10.15
N LEU A 194 -20.71 -3.27 -9.05
CA LEU A 194 -20.74 -1.83 -8.83
C LEU A 194 -19.52 -1.41 -8.01
N ARG A 195 -18.53 -0.79 -8.65
CA ARG A 195 -17.40 -0.20 -7.95
C ARG A 195 -17.78 1.21 -7.52
N ALA A 196 -17.77 1.47 -6.22
CA ALA A 196 -17.99 2.80 -5.70
C ALA A 196 -16.83 3.73 -6.03
N ASP A 197 -17.12 5.00 -6.21
CA ASP A 197 -16.09 6.04 -6.30
C ASP A 197 -15.31 6.13 -4.99
N PHE A 198 -14.05 6.58 -5.09
CA PHE A 198 -13.20 6.73 -3.92
C PHE A 198 -13.67 7.88 -3.03
N VAL A 199 -13.89 7.59 -1.75
CA VAL A 199 -14.29 8.57 -0.74
C VAL A 199 -13.18 8.69 0.29
N GLU A 200 -12.86 9.90 0.75
CA GLU A 200 -11.87 10.11 1.81
C GLU A 200 -12.35 9.53 3.14
N CYS A 201 -11.46 8.90 3.89
CA CYS A 201 -11.77 8.35 5.20
C CYS A 201 -10.71 8.67 6.24
N LYS A 202 -11.12 8.65 7.51
CA LYS A 202 -10.25 8.89 8.66
C LYS A 202 -9.48 7.62 9.01
N LEU A 203 -8.45 7.30 8.23
CA LEU A 203 -7.51 6.21 8.49
C LEU A 203 -6.08 6.74 8.28
N PRO A 204 -5.15 6.58 9.23
CA PRO A 204 -3.76 6.92 8.99
C PRO A 204 -3.16 6.05 7.87
N MET A 205 -2.46 6.68 6.93
CA MET A 205 -1.90 5.97 5.76
C MET A 205 -0.97 4.80 6.13
N LYS A 206 -0.23 4.92 7.24
CA LYS A 206 0.62 3.86 7.80
C LYS A 206 -0.14 2.60 8.23
N ASP A 207 -1.45 2.72 8.47
CA ASP A 207 -2.28 1.62 8.98
C ASP A 207 -2.90 0.80 7.83
N ILE A 208 -2.88 1.29 6.58
CA ILE A 208 -3.40 0.57 5.40
C ILE A 208 -2.84 -0.86 5.31
N PRO A 209 -1.51 -1.10 5.43
CA PRO A 209 -0.93 -2.44 5.36
C PRO A 209 -1.26 -3.31 6.57
N LEU A 210 -1.76 -2.72 7.67
CA LEU A 210 -2.06 -3.43 8.92
C LEU A 210 -3.50 -3.94 8.98
N ILE A 211 -4.38 -3.46 8.09
CA ILE A 211 -5.78 -3.91 8.06
C ILE A 211 -5.83 -5.34 7.52
N LYS A 212 -6.28 -6.28 8.35
CA LYS A 212 -6.38 -7.70 8.00
C LYS A 212 -7.79 -8.09 7.53
N ASP A 213 -8.82 -7.40 8.03
CA ASP A 213 -10.23 -7.76 7.89
C ASP A 213 -11.12 -6.52 7.77
N VAL A 214 -12.23 -6.65 7.05
CA VAL A 214 -13.19 -5.57 6.82
C VAL A 214 -14.62 -6.10 6.85
N LYS A 215 -15.49 -5.47 7.64
CA LYS A 215 -16.93 -5.67 7.62
C LYS A 215 -17.63 -4.42 7.11
N VAL A 216 -18.67 -4.60 6.30
CA VAL A 216 -19.45 -3.51 5.73
C VAL A 216 -20.92 -3.70 6.09
N TYR A 217 -21.50 -2.68 6.70
CA TYR A 217 -22.90 -2.66 7.13
C TYR A 217 -23.65 -1.64 6.27
N VAL A 218 -24.43 -2.12 5.33
CA VAL A 218 -25.28 -1.26 4.51
C VAL A 218 -26.41 -0.74 5.40
N LYS A 219 -26.56 0.58 5.47
CA LYS A 219 -27.63 1.25 6.23
C LYS A 219 -28.80 1.62 5.34
N LYS A 220 -28.50 2.18 4.17
CA LYS A 220 -29.50 2.57 3.17
C LYS A 220 -28.94 2.42 1.77
N TYR A 221 -29.80 2.20 0.80
CA TYR A 221 -29.45 2.30 -0.61
C TYR A 221 -30.60 2.92 -1.41
N VAL A 222 -30.27 3.56 -2.52
CA VAL A 222 -31.22 4.30 -3.35
C VAL A 222 -31.33 3.63 -4.70
N THR A 223 -32.55 3.35 -5.14
CA THR A 223 -32.84 2.90 -6.51
C THR A 223 -33.82 3.84 -7.20
N ALA A 224 -34.13 3.59 -8.47
CA ALA A 224 -35.20 4.31 -9.17
C ALA A 224 -36.57 4.17 -8.48
N LYS A 225 -36.80 3.08 -7.72
CA LYS A 225 -38.07 2.78 -7.04
C LYS A 225 -38.21 3.46 -5.67
N GLY A 226 -37.12 3.96 -5.08
CA GLY A 226 -37.14 4.60 -3.77
C GLY A 226 -35.87 4.40 -2.94
N VAL A 227 -35.97 4.69 -1.64
CA VAL A 227 -34.91 4.49 -0.66
C VAL A 227 -35.24 3.26 0.18
N PHE A 228 -34.28 2.36 0.28
CA PHE A 228 -34.43 1.07 0.96
C PHE A 228 -33.41 0.96 2.09
N ALA A 229 -33.74 0.16 3.10
CA ALA A 229 -32.85 -0.23 4.18
C ALA A 229 -32.93 -1.77 4.33
N PRO A 230 -31.81 -2.44 4.67
CA PRO A 230 -31.87 -3.86 5.00
C PRO A 230 -32.78 -4.11 6.20
N ASP A 231 -33.54 -5.19 6.17
CA ASP A 231 -34.47 -5.62 7.22
C ASP A 231 -33.84 -6.60 8.22
N ALA A 232 -32.60 -7.05 7.97
CA ALA A 232 -31.82 -7.90 8.85
C ALA A 232 -30.35 -7.48 8.89
N ASP A 233 -29.67 -7.87 9.97
CA ASP A 233 -28.22 -7.72 10.10
C ASP A 233 -27.47 -8.71 9.20
N PRO A 234 -26.25 -8.35 8.75
CA PRO A 234 -25.43 -9.24 7.95
C PRO A 234 -24.90 -10.41 8.77
N VAL A 235 -24.69 -11.54 8.10
CA VAL A 235 -24.09 -12.76 8.64
C VAL A 235 -22.57 -12.68 8.52
N ASP A 236 -21.85 -13.08 9.58
CA ASP A 236 -20.40 -13.18 9.56
C ASP A 236 -19.92 -14.41 8.78
N VAL A 237 -18.85 -14.25 8.02
CA VAL A 237 -18.17 -15.35 7.33
C VAL A 237 -17.39 -16.18 8.34
N THR A 238 -17.59 -17.49 8.30
CA THR A 238 -16.94 -18.43 9.23
C THR A 238 -15.59 -18.96 8.72
N LEU A 239 -15.32 -18.79 7.43
CA LEU A 239 -14.08 -19.23 6.78
C LEU A 239 -12.88 -18.38 7.21
N SER A 240 -11.70 -19.03 7.30
CA SER A 240 -10.44 -18.32 7.44
C SER A 240 -10.20 -17.39 6.24
N LYS A 241 -9.41 -16.32 6.42
CA LYS A 241 -9.09 -15.37 5.35
C LYS A 241 -8.61 -16.04 4.07
N ARG A 242 -7.66 -16.97 4.19
CA ARG A 242 -7.09 -17.73 3.07
C ARG A 242 -8.13 -18.64 2.41
N SER A 243 -8.98 -19.30 3.20
CA SER A 243 -10.07 -20.13 2.69
C SER A 243 -11.12 -19.31 1.95
N LEU A 244 -11.44 -18.11 2.44
CA LEU A 244 -12.36 -17.17 1.79
C LEU A 244 -11.79 -16.64 0.46
N GLU A 245 -10.52 -16.23 0.45
CA GLU A 245 -9.80 -15.80 -0.75
C GLU A 245 -9.83 -16.90 -1.83
N GLY A 246 -9.40 -18.12 -1.46
CA GLY A 246 -9.39 -19.25 -2.38
C GLY A 246 -10.79 -19.66 -2.87
N LEU A 247 -11.82 -19.52 -2.03
CA LEU A 247 -13.21 -19.75 -2.43
C LEU A 247 -13.67 -18.71 -3.46
N LYS A 248 -13.41 -17.42 -3.20
CA LYS A 248 -13.81 -16.32 -4.10
C LYS A 248 -13.12 -16.39 -5.45
N ASP A 249 -11.86 -16.81 -5.49
CA ASP A 249 -11.12 -17.01 -6.74
C ASP A 249 -11.76 -18.11 -7.61
N LYS A 250 -12.24 -19.18 -6.98
CA LYS A 250 -12.84 -20.33 -7.68
C LYS A 250 -14.30 -20.12 -8.04
N ARG A 251 -15.08 -19.49 -7.16
CA ARG A 251 -16.55 -19.45 -7.24
C ARG A 251 -17.10 -18.06 -7.52
N GLY A 252 -16.27 -17.03 -7.50
CA GLY A 252 -16.66 -15.63 -7.71
C GLY A 252 -16.65 -14.82 -6.41
N LYS A 253 -16.55 -13.49 -6.55
CA LYS A 253 -16.36 -12.56 -5.42
C LYS A 253 -17.49 -12.55 -4.39
N ASP A 254 -18.69 -12.98 -4.76
CA ASP A 254 -19.84 -13.07 -3.86
C ASP A 254 -19.90 -14.39 -3.07
N ALA A 255 -18.97 -15.32 -3.31
CA ALA A 255 -18.86 -16.54 -2.53
C ALA A 255 -18.36 -16.24 -1.12
N VAL A 256 -19.00 -16.83 -0.11
CA VAL A 256 -18.74 -16.62 1.33
C VAL A 256 -18.78 -17.90 2.13
N GLU A 257 -19.43 -18.95 1.62
CA GLU A 257 -19.62 -20.22 2.32
C GLU A 257 -19.35 -21.40 1.40
N ARG A 258 -19.02 -22.55 1.98
CA ARG A 258 -18.90 -23.81 1.22
C ARG A 258 -20.29 -24.43 1.03
N TYR A 259 -20.48 -25.12 -0.10
CA TYR A 259 -21.73 -25.83 -0.36
C TYR A 259 -21.95 -26.92 0.70
N LYS A 260 -23.18 -27.00 1.22
CA LYS A 260 -23.64 -28.02 2.16
C LYS A 260 -25.08 -28.36 1.83
N SER A 261 -25.50 -29.61 2.05
CA SER A 261 -26.89 -30.04 1.91
C SER A 261 -27.20 -31.07 3.00
N ASP A 262 -28.39 -30.98 3.57
CA ASP A 262 -28.90 -31.94 4.56
C ASP A 262 -30.05 -32.81 3.99
N GLY A 263 -30.35 -32.66 2.69
CA GLY A 263 -31.45 -33.33 2.01
C GLY A 263 -32.81 -32.61 2.10
N THR A 264 -32.96 -31.64 3.00
CA THR A 264 -34.15 -30.78 3.13
C THR A 264 -33.90 -29.34 2.67
N THR A 265 -32.66 -28.89 2.77
CA THR A 265 -32.17 -27.61 2.27
C THR A 265 -30.75 -27.75 1.72
N TRP A 266 -30.31 -26.75 0.97
CA TRP A 266 -28.91 -26.64 0.56
C TRP A 266 -28.38 -25.21 0.65
N LEU A 267 -27.17 -25.09 1.18
CA LEU A 267 -26.44 -23.84 1.34
C LEU A 267 -25.64 -23.55 0.07
N CYS A 268 -25.96 -22.45 -0.60
CA CYS A 268 -25.21 -21.98 -1.76
C CYS A 268 -23.88 -21.34 -1.34
N ASN A 269 -22.90 -21.28 -2.26
CA ASN A 269 -21.66 -20.55 -2.00
C ASN A 269 -21.87 -19.06 -1.68
N CYS A 270 -22.96 -18.44 -2.14
CA CYS A 270 -23.29 -17.06 -1.79
C CYS A 270 -23.83 -16.91 -0.34
N GLY A 271 -24.01 -18.00 0.40
CA GLY A 271 -24.50 -18.01 1.78
C GLY A 271 -26.04 -18.04 1.91
N TYR A 272 -26.77 -18.16 0.80
CA TYR A 272 -28.24 -18.33 0.85
C TYR A 272 -28.60 -19.81 1.01
N ILE A 273 -29.63 -20.09 1.80
CA ILE A 273 -30.18 -21.43 2.03
C ILE A 273 -31.40 -21.60 1.14
N ASN A 274 -31.35 -22.57 0.23
CA ASN A 274 -32.43 -22.92 -0.69
C ASN A 274 -33.18 -24.16 -0.18
N ALA A 275 -34.43 -24.32 -0.61
CA ALA A 275 -35.22 -25.49 -0.28
C ALA A 275 -34.76 -26.72 -1.09
N ALA A 276 -35.00 -27.92 -0.57
CA ALA A 276 -34.82 -29.14 -1.36
C ALA A 276 -35.72 -29.12 -2.60
N GLY A 277 -35.12 -29.43 -3.75
CA GLY A 277 -35.80 -29.39 -5.05
C GLY A 277 -35.56 -28.10 -5.84
N ASP A 278 -35.06 -27.04 -5.22
CA ASP A 278 -34.62 -25.84 -5.96
C ASP A 278 -33.36 -26.17 -6.76
N GLU A 279 -33.45 -26.10 -8.09
CA GLU A 279 -32.32 -26.38 -8.99
C GLU A 279 -31.27 -25.26 -8.98
N GLU A 280 -31.69 -24.02 -8.69
CA GLU A 280 -30.86 -22.82 -8.74
C GLU A 280 -31.00 -21.98 -7.47
N CYS A 281 -29.93 -21.31 -7.08
CA CYS A 281 -29.94 -20.43 -5.93
C CYS A 281 -30.79 -19.17 -6.17
N ALA A 282 -31.76 -18.90 -5.31
CA ALA A 282 -32.69 -17.77 -5.45
C ALA A 282 -32.01 -16.38 -5.44
N ILE A 283 -30.78 -16.27 -4.91
CA ILE A 283 -30.04 -15.00 -4.84
C ILE A 283 -29.06 -14.85 -6.01
N CYS A 284 -28.23 -15.87 -6.27
CA CYS A 284 -27.12 -15.76 -7.19
C CYS A 284 -27.28 -16.53 -8.50
N GLY A 285 -28.35 -17.32 -8.65
CA GLY A 285 -28.65 -18.11 -9.84
C GLY A 285 -27.68 -19.27 -10.10
N ARG A 286 -26.76 -19.59 -9.18
CA ARG A 286 -25.90 -20.77 -9.33
C ARG A 286 -26.74 -22.03 -9.21
N LYS A 287 -26.54 -22.97 -10.15
CA LYS A 287 -27.17 -24.28 -10.10
C LYS A 287 -26.59 -25.14 -8.99
N GLU A 288 -27.44 -25.88 -8.27
CA GLU A 288 -26.99 -26.78 -7.20
C GLU A 288 -26.01 -27.84 -7.72
N GLU A 289 -26.24 -28.37 -8.93
CA GLU A 289 -25.36 -29.35 -9.58
C GLU A 289 -23.93 -28.85 -9.75
N ASP A 290 -23.74 -27.58 -10.14
CA ASP A 290 -22.43 -26.96 -10.33
C ASP A 290 -21.68 -26.77 -9.01
N LEU A 291 -22.41 -26.70 -7.91
CA LEU A 291 -21.86 -26.57 -6.56
C LEU A 291 -21.41 -27.91 -5.99
N ARG A 292 -22.12 -28.99 -6.33
CA ARG A 292 -21.77 -30.38 -5.98
C ARG A 292 -20.47 -30.84 -6.64
N VAL A 293 -20.15 -30.31 -7.82
CA VAL A 293 -18.85 -30.54 -8.46
C VAL A 293 -17.78 -29.90 -7.57
N ASN A 294 -16.94 -30.76 -6.99
CA ASN A 294 -15.92 -30.37 -6.02
C ASN A 294 -14.81 -29.57 -6.73
N VAL A 295 -15.00 -28.25 -6.87
CA VAL A 295 -13.98 -27.36 -7.45
C VAL A 295 -12.89 -27.14 -6.40
N GLY A 296 -11.96 -28.10 -6.38
CA GLY A 296 -10.72 -28.06 -5.61
C GLY A 296 -10.80 -28.74 -4.25
N PHE A 297 -9.72 -29.44 -3.92
CA PHE A 297 -9.53 -30.12 -2.65
C PHE A 297 -9.76 -29.21 -1.44
N ASN A 298 -10.68 -29.64 -0.58
CA ASN A 298 -11.00 -29.03 0.69
C ASN A 298 -10.24 -29.76 1.80
N TYR A 299 -9.07 -29.24 2.16
CA TYR A 299 -8.26 -29.86 3.20
C TYR A 299 -8.92 -29.81 4.59
N GLU A 300 -9.76 -28.80 4.86
CA GLU A 300 -10.47 -28.67 6.15
C GLU A 300 -11.43 -29.84 6.35
N GLU A 301 -12.18 -30.23 5.32
CA GLU A 301 -13.06 -31.40 5.36
C GLU A 301 -12.28 -32.71 5.54
N MET A 302 -11.15 -32.86 4.85
CA MET A 302 -10.26 -34.00 5.05
C MET A 302 -9.76 -34.07 6.49
N CYS A 303 -9.31 -32.93 7.05
CA CYS A 303 -8.83 -32.82 8.43
C CYS A 303 -9.95 -33.06 9.45
N ASP A 304 -11.18 -32.61 9.20
CA ASP A 304 -12.33 -32.87 10.08
C ASP A 304 -12.69 -34.36 10.11
N ARG A 305 -12.61 -35.04 8.96
CA ARG A 305 -12.76 -36.50 8.93
C ARG A 305 -11.65 -37.20 9.71
N MET A 306 -10.41 -36.71 9.62
CA MET A 306 -9.28 -37.25 10.39
C MET A 306 -9.46 -37.10 11.91
N LYS A 307 -10.08 -36.01 12.40
CA LYS A 307 -10.35 -35.81 13.85
C LYS A 307 -11.15 -36.96 14.46
N SER A 308 -11.98 -37.63 13.67
CA SER A 308 -12.85 -38.73 14.12
C SER A 308 -12.21 -40.11 13.99
N CYS A 309 -10.96 -40.20 13.53
CA CYS A 309 -10.24 -41.47 13.38
C CYS A 309 -9.72 -42.02 14.71
N GLU A 310 -9.66 -43.34 14.79
CA GLU A 310 -9.18 -44.08 15.97
C GLU A 310 -7.65 -44.09 16.07
N ASP A 311 -6.94 -44.05 14.94
CA ASP A 311 -5.47 -44.09 14.86
C ASP A 311 -4.94 -43.32 13.63
N VAL A 312 -3.61 -43.20 13.50
CA VAL A 312 -2.96 -42.54 12.36
C VAL A 312 -3.08 -43.36 11.08
N ALA A 313 -3.28 -44.67 11.16
CA ALA A 313 -3.51 -45.52 9.99
C ALA A 313 -4.82 -45.15 9.28
N ALA A 314 -5.90 -44.97 10.03
CA ALA A 314 -7.18 -44.50 9.51
C ALA A 314 -7.09 -43.07 8.95
N MET A 315 -6.28 -42.19 9.57
CA MET A 315 -6.01 -40.86 8.98
C MET A 315 -5.30 -40.96 7.63
N LYS A 316 -4.31 -41.86 7.51
CA LYS A 316 -3.60 -42.12 6.25
C LYS A 316 -4.54 -42.66 5.18
N ASP A 317 -5.48 -43.54 5.53
CA ASP A 317 -6.48 -44.04 4.58
C ASP A 317 -7.36 -42.93 4.02
N ILE A 318 -7.80 -41.98 4.88
CA ILE A 318 -8.50 -40.78 4.43
C ILE A 318 -7.63 -39.98 3.46
N LEU A 319 -6.37 -39.69 3.81
CA LEU A 319 -5.45 -38.97 2.93
C LEU A 319 -5.33 -39.66 1.56
N MET A 320 -5.15 -40.98 1.56
CA MET A 320 -5.02 -41.79 0.35
C MET A 320 -6.28 -41.76 -0.52
N GLU A 321 -7.47 -41.66 0.07
CA GLU A 321 -8.72 -41.45 -0.66
C GLU A 321 -8.69 -40.14 -1.47
N TYR A 322 -8.29 -39.03 -0.85
CA TYR A 322 -8.20 -37.72 -1.52
C TYR A 322 -7.04 -37.66 -2.54
N ILE A 323 -5.93 -38.37 -2.31
CA ILE A 323 -4.85 -38.51 -3.30
C ILE A 323 -5.34 -39.29 -4.53
N LYS A 324 -6.01 -40.43 -4.34
CA LYS A 324 -6.54 -41.27 -5.43
C LYS A 324 -7.59 -40.55 -6.27
N LYS A 325 -8.43 -39.73 -5.64
CA LYS A 325 -9.40 -38.86 -6.34
C LYS A 325 -8.75 -37.72 -7.14
N GLY A 326 -7.43 -37.57 -7.07
CA GLY A 326 -6.70 -36.49 -7.75
C GLY A 326 -6.99 -35.11 -7.16
N SER A 327 -7.61 -35.05 -5.97
CA SER A 327 -8.04 -33.79 -5.36
C SER A 327 -6.82 -32.98 -4.87
N ILE A 328 -5.80 -33.65 -4.33
CA ILE A 328 -4.61 -32.99 -3.74
C ILE A 328 -3.59 -32.63 -4.83
N ASP A 329 -3.12 -31.38 -4.85
CA ASP A 329 -2.03 -30.92 -5.74
C ASP A 329 -0.73 -31.72 -5.49
N ALA A 330 -0.03 -32.09 -6.56
CA ALA A 330 1.19 -32.89 -6.53
C ALA A 330 2.26 -32.33 -5.57
N LYS A 331 2.35 -31.00 -5.43
CA LYS A 331 3.34 -30.35 -4.54
C LYS A 331 3.17 -30.68 -3.05
N TYR A 332 1.95 -30.97 -2.58
CA TYR A 332 1.67 -31.28 -1.17
C TYR A 332 1.75 -32.78 -0.86
N ARG A 333 1.61 -33.65 -1.87
CA ARG A 333 1.45 -35.11 -1.67
C ARG A 333 2.63 -35.72 -0.94
N MET A 334 3.85 -35.33 -1.30
CA MET A 334 5.07 -35.90 -0.72
C MET A 334 5.19 -35.56 0.77
N GLU A 335 5.03 -34.28 1.12
CA GLU A 335 5.10 -33.81 2.51
C GLU A 335 4.00 -34.43 3.39
N LEU A 336 2.76 -34.52 2.89
CA LEU A 336 1.66 -35.14 3.63
C LEU A 336 1.90 -36.64 3.87
N LEU A 337 2.45 -37.35 2.87
CA LEU A 337 2.80 -38.76 3.03
C LEU A 337 3.94 -38.93 4.05
N GLU A 338 4.95 -38.08 4.04
CA GLU A 338 6.04 -38.10 5.02
C GLU A 338 5.52 -37.87 6.45
N ILE A 339 4.60 -36.93 6.64
CA ILE A 339 3.94 -36.68 7.93
C ILE A 339 3.20 -37.94 8.41
N MET A 340 2.45 -38.61 7.53
CA MET A 340 1.73 -39.83 7.87
C MET A 340 2.66 -40.99 8.21
N GLU A 341 3.73 -41.21 7.43
CA GLU A 341 4.69 -42.29 7.71
C GLU A 341 5.44 -42.05 9.02
N SER A 342 5.86 -40.80 9.28
CA SER A 342 6.47 -40.42 10.55
C SER A 342 5.50 -40.63 11.72
N GLY A 343 4.24 -40.22 11.56
CA GLY A 343 3.19 -40.42 12.55
C GLY A 343 2.98 -41.89 12.91
N LEU A 344 2.86 -42.77 11.91
CA LEU A 344 2.72 -44.22 12.09
C LEU A 344 3.91 -44.84 12.84
N GLN A 345 5.12 -44.39 12.55
CA GLN A 345 6.33 -44.89 13.22
C GLN A 345 6.38 -44.47 14.69
N TYR A 346 6.02 -43.21 14.97
CA TYR A 346 5.98 -42.71 16.35
C TYR A 346 4.82 -43.30 17.15
N GLU A 347 3.66 -43.54 16.54
CA GLU A 347 2.50 -44.10 17.23
C GLU A 347 2.79 -45.50 17.80
N LYS A 348 3.53 -46.32 17.04
CA LYS A 348 4.01 -47.64 17.49
C LYS A 348 4.98 -47.59 18.68
N THR A 349 5.68 -46.47 18.88
CA THR A 349 6.77 -46.36 19.87
C THR A 349 6.45 -45.43 21.03
N ARG A 350 5.47 -44.53 20.88
CA ARG A 350 5.21 -43.43 21.82
C ARG A 350 3.73 -43.24 22.19
N GLY A 351 2.81 -44.03 21.63
CA GLY A 351 1.37 -43.91 21.89
C GLY A 351 0.66 -42.94 20.94
N ASP A 352 -0.56 -42.51 21.27
CA ASP A 352 -1.44 -41.72 20.39
C ASP A 352 -0.73 -40.50 19.77
N MET A 353 -0.61 -40.50 18.43
CA MET A 353 0.04 -39.42 17.68
C MET A 353 -0.96 -38.57 16.88
N ARG A 354 -2.27 -38.86 16.96
CA ARG A 354 -3.33 -38.27 16.12
C ARG A 354 -3.33 -36.75 16.14
N GLY A 355 -3.30 -36.16 17.33
CA GLY A 355 -3.29 -34.69 17.48
C GLY A 355 -2.07 -34.02 16.87
N THR A 356 -0.89 -34.64 17.00
CA THR A 356 0.37 -34.11 16.45
C THR A 356 0.41 -34.24 14.93
N VAL A 357 -0.07 -35.36 14.39
CA VAL A 357 -0.18 -35.58 12.95
C VAL A 357 -1.15 -34.57 12.34
N LEU A 358 -2.32 -34.38 12.95
CA LEU A 358 -3.33 -33.44 12.47
C LEU A 358 -2.81 -32.00 12.44
N ASP A 359 -2.13 -31.54 13.49
CA ASP A 359 -1.52 -30.20 13.54
C ASP A 359 -0.49 -29.99 12.41
N LYS A 360 0.35 -31.00 12.15
CA LYS A 360 1.31 -30.95 11.04
C LYS A 360 0.62 -30.91 9.68
N VAL A 361 -0.41 -31.74 9.48
CA VAL A 361 -1.20 -31.74 8.23
C VAL A 361 -1.85 -30.37 7.99
N LEU A 362 -2.41 -29.74 9.02
CA LEU A 362 -2.97 -28.39 8.92
C LEU A 362 -1.92 -27.37 8.50
N LYS A 363 -0.72 -27.41 9.10
CA LYS A 363 0.38 -26.51 8.76
C LYS A 363 0.85 -26.59 7.31
N VAL A 364 0.79 -27.77 6.68
CA VAL A 364 1.13 -27.92 5.25
C VAL A 364 0.23 -27.05 4.36
N PHE A 365 -1.03 -26.87 4.76
CA PHE A 365 -2.00 -26.08 4.00
C PHE A 365 -2.12 -24.63 4.46
N GLU A 366 -1.70 -24.32 5.69
CA GLU A 366 -1.71 -22.97 6.27
C GLU A 366 -0.45 -22.15 5.92
N ASN A 367 0.65 -22.81 5.55
CA ASN A 367 1.85 -22.22 4.95
C ASN A 367 1.73 -22.06 3.42
#